data_AF-A0A6C0BXA5-F1
#
_entry.id   AF-A0A6C0BXA5-F1
#
_cell.length_a   1.000
_cell.length_b   1.000
_cell.length_c   1.000
_cell.angle_alpha   90.00
_cell.angle_beta   90.00
_cell.angle_gamma   90.00
#
_symmetry.space_group_name_H-M   'P 1'
#
loop_
_entity.id
_entity.type
_entity.pdbx_description
1 polymer ?
#
loop_
_entity_poly.entity_id
_entity_poly.type
_entity_poly.pdbx_seq_one_letter_code
_entity_poly.pdbx_strand_id
1 'polypeptide(L)'
;MYAKFRDGLAKLGVDPDEVMKTWKYVGGNRDSHKNYFETWTKKTKKDPPPYAPECVCGHEIKTNCYISNDVEILVVGSCCIKRFMEHKTRTCSDCNAPHKNRKYNLCNECKQKMKEKEKEEKKPKCSDCGKSHQNRKNNLCWRCRDGVCRATRR
;
A
#
# COMPACT_ATOMS: atom_id res chain seq x y z
N MET A 1 7.59 -18.00 25.48
CA MET A 1 7.48 -16.67 24.82
C MET A 1 6.35 -16.65 23.77
N TYR A 2 6.24 -17.66 22.89
CA TYR A 2 5.12 -17.79 21.94
C TYR A 2 3.75 -17.86 22.63
N ALA A 3 3.64 -18.62 23.73
CA ALA A 3 2.42 -18.73 24.53
C ALA A 3 1.88 -17.36 24.96
N LYS A 4 2.71 -16.53 25.63
CA LYS A 4 2.29 -15.19 26.10
C LYS A 4 1.73 -14.27 25.02
N PHE A 5 2.26 -14.33 23.79
CA PHE A 5 1.72 -13.53 22.69
C PHE A 5 0.37 -14.05 22.22
N ARG A 6 0.22 -15.37 22.05
CA ARG A 6 -1.06 -16.01 21.72
C ARG A 6 -2.11 -15.76 22.81
N ASP A 7 -1.73 -15.90 24.08
CA ASP A 7 -2.60 -15.65 25.23
C ASP A 7 -3.04 -14.18 25.27
N GLY A 8 -2.13 -13.26 24.98
CA GLY A 8 -2.44 -11.83 24.90
C GLY A 8 -3.40 -11.50 23.76
N LEU A 9 -3.24 -12.12 22.58
CA LEU A 9 -4.16 -11.94 21.46
C LEU A 9 -5.54 -12.50 21.78
N ALA A 10 -5.59 -13.70 22.38
CA ALA A 10 -6.84 -14.32 22.80
C ALA A 10 -7.60 -13.45 23.83
N LYS A 11 -6.88 -12.79 24.76
CA LYS A 11 -7.48 -11.82 25.71
C LYS A 11 -8.08 -10.59 25.02
N LEU A 12 -7.58 -10.23 23.84
CA LEU A 12 -8.12 -9.15 23.01
C LEU A 12 -9.25 -9.64 22.09
N GLY A 13 -9.62 -10.92 22.15
CA GLY A 13 -10.63 -11.51 21.26
C GLY A 13 -10.14 -11.76 19.84
N VAL A 14 -8.82 -11.78 19.62
CA VAL A 14 -8.21 -11.93 18.29
C VAL A 14 -7.62 -13.33 18.14
N ASP A 15 -7.95 -14.02 17.05
CA ASP A 15 -7.39 -15.35 16.76
C ASP A 15 -5.88 -15.25 16.45
N PRO A 16 -5.00 -15.90 17.24
CA PRO A 16 -3.57 -15.85 17.01
C PRO A 16 -3.14 -16.44 15.67
N ASP A 17 -3.85 -17.46 15.17
CA ASP A 17 -3.49 -18.12 13.91
C ASP A 17 -3.92 -17.27 12.70
N GLU A 18 -5.04 -16.55 12.78
CA GLU A 18 -5.40 -15.49 11.84
C GLU A 18 -4.32 -14.40 11.80
N VAL A 19 -3.89 -13.89 12.95
CA VAL A 19 -2.87 -12.84 13.04
C VAL A 19 -1.57 -13.24 12.35
N MET A 20 -1.15 -14.48 12.52
CA MET A 20 0.09 -14.95 11.89
C MET A 20 -0.01 -15.10 10.37
N LYS A 21 -1.22 -15.24 9.81
CA LYS A 21 -1.44 -15.50 8.39
C LYS A 21 -1.85 -14.27 7.59
N THR A 22 -2.73 -13.43 8.14
CA THR A 22 -3.41 -12.37 7.37
C THR A 22 -2.96 -10.98 7.77
N TRP A 23 -2.48 -10.78 9.00
CA TRP A 23 -2.10 -9.47 9.47
C TRP A 23 -0.74 -9.08 8.93
N LYS A 24 -0.60 -7.80 8.58
CA LYS A 24 0.64 -7.24 8.03
C LYS A 24 1.19 -6.14 8.90
N TYR A 25 2.51 -6.01 8.86
CA TYR A 25 3.20 -4.92 9.53
C TYR A 25 2.94 -3.61 8.77
N VAL A 26 2.47 -2.58 9.48
CA VAL A 26 2.09 -1.29 8.88
C VAL A 26 2.89 -0.10 9.40
N GLY A 27 3.81 -0.28 10.35
CA GLY A 27 4.71 0.78 10.80
C GLY A 27 4.80 0.93 12.31
N GLY A 28 4.99 2.14 12.79
CA GLY A 28 5.14 2.42 14.22
C GLY A 28 5.19 3.91 14.50
N ASN A 29 5.45 4.30 15.75
CA ASN A 29 5.38 5.70 16.18
C ASN A 29 6.72 6.46 16.15
N ARG A 30 7.84 5.82 15.80
CA ARG A 30 9.18 6.44 15.78
C ARG A 30 9.95 6.19 14.49
N ASP A 31 10.82 7.14 14.14
CA ASP A 31 11.83 7.05 13.07
C ASP A 31 11.30 6.47 11.74
N SER A 32 11.99 5.48 11.18
CA SER A 32 11.60 4.80 9.95
C SER A 32 10.26 4.06 10.05
N HIS A 33 9.85 3.66 11.25
CA HIS A 33 8.56 3.00 11.47
C HIS A 33 7.42 4.01 11.31
N LYS A 34 7.62 5.26 11.75
CA LYS A 34 6.69 6.38 11.55
C LYS A 34 6.49 6.70 10.08
N ASN A 35 7.58 6.85 9.33
CA ASN A 35 7.50 7.10 7.89
C ASN A 35 6.74 6.01 7.14
N TYR A 36 6.88 4.74 7.56
CA TYR A 36 6.15 3.63 6.96
C TYR A 36 4.66 3.69 7.28
N PHE A 37 4.31 3.99 8.54
CA PHE A 37 2.93 4.18 8.96
C PHE A 37 2.25 5.33 8.22
N GLU A 38 2.89 6.49 8.13
CA GLU A 38 2.38 7.65 7.39
C GLU A 38 2.14 7.36 5.90
N THR A 39 2.98 6.50 5.30
CA THR A 39 2.77 6.08 3.91
C THR A 39 1.55 5.17 3.77
N TRP A 40 1.31 4.30 4.76
CA TRP A 40 0.15 3.43 4.79
C TRP A 40 -1.15 4.20 5.08
N THR A 41 -1.14 5.13 6.03
CA THR A 41 -2.32 5.95 6.39
C THR A 41 -2.75 6.89 5.28
N LYS A 42 -1.84 7.38 4.42
CA LYS A 42 -2.20 8.13 3.20
C LYS A 42 -3.13 7.35 2.28
N LYS A 43 -3.04 6.02 2.27
CA LYS A 43 -3.89 5.13 1.47
C LYS A 43 -5.18 4.79 2.21
N THR A 44 -5.10 4.43 3.49
CA THR A 44 -6.25 3.91 4.26
C THR A 44 -7.06 4.97 4.97
N LYS A 45 -6.52 6.20 5.09
CA LYS A 45 -7.09 7.32 5.87
C LYS A 45 -7.40 6.96 7.33
N LYS A 46 -6.64 6.02 7.91
CA LYS A 46 -6.79 5.62 9.31
C LYS A 46 -5.89 6.42 10.24
N ASP A 47 -6.41 6.70 11.42
CA ASP A 47 -5.66 7.36 12.49
C ASP A 47 -4.70 6.38 13.20
N PRO A 48 -3.59 6.89 13.76
CA PRO A 48 -2.73 6.10 14.63
C PRO A 48 -3.50 5.57 15.84
N PRO A 49 -3.31 4.30 16.24
CA PRO A 49 -3.84 3.81 17.48
C PRO A 49 -3.20 4.55 18.68
N PRO A 50 -3.90 4.59 19.83
CA PRO A 50 -3.37 5.22 21.05
C PRO A 50 -2.07 4.57 21.49
N TYR A 51 -1.27 5.32 22.24
CA TYR A 51 -0.02 4.82 22.81
C TYR A 51 -0.30 3.67 23.78
N ALA A 52 0.40 2.54 23.62
CA ALA A 52 0.42 1.45 24.59
C ALA A 52 1.79 1.39 25.27
N PRO A 53 1.86 1.32 26.61
CA PRO A 53 3.13 1.12 27.33
C PRO A 53 3.58 -0.34 27.31
N GLU A 54 2.67 -1.28 27.07
CA GLU A 54 2.90 -2.72 27.19
C GLU A 54 2.47 -3.45 25.92
N CYS A 55 3.28 -4.43 25.49
CA CYS A 55 3.00 -5.29 24.35
C CYS A 55 1.98 -6.35 24.72
N VAL A 56 1.27 -6.87 23.72
CA VAL A 56 0.37 -8.03 23.84
C VAL A 56 0.99 -9.22 24.60
N CYS A 57 2.31 -9.43 24.54
CA CYS A 57 2.99 -10.50 25.29
C CYS A 57 3.40 -10.15 26.74
N GLY A 58 3.03 -8.97 27.23
CA GLY A 58 3.31 -8.48 28.58
C GLY A 58 4.65 -7.77 28.78
N HIS A 59 5.39 -7.46 27.71
CA HIS A 59 6.67 -6.74 27.83
C HIS A 59 6.49 -5.24 27.57
N GLU A 60 7.23 -4.41 28.29
CA GLU A 60 7.26 -2.96 28.07
C GLU A 60 7.66 -2.60 26.63
N ILE A 61 6.93 -1.65 26.04
CA ILE A 61 7.18 -1.16 24.69
C ILE A 61 8.08 0.06 24.72
N LYS A 62 9.30 -0.09 24.20
CA LYS A 62 10.18 1.06 23.87
C LYS A 62 9.75 1.80 22.60
N THR A 63 9.07 1.12 21.68
CA THR A 63 8.64 1.67 20.39
C THR A 63 7.37 0.96 19.93
N ASN A 64 6.27 1.70 19.81
CA ASN A 64 4.99 1.17 19.36
C ASN A 64 5.07 0.84 17.89
N CYS A 65 4.90 -0.44 17.59
CA CYS A 65 4.78 -0.98 16.25
C CYS A 65 3.32 -1.33 16.00
N TYR A 66 2.93 -1.33 14.73
CA TYR A 66 1.54 -1.51 14.32
C TYR A 66 1.41 -2.67 13.35
N ILE A 67 0.43 -3.53 13.59
CA ILE A 67 -0.01 -4.59 12.66
C ILE A 67 -1.48 -4.38 12.31
N SER A 68 -1.90 -4.77 11.11
CA SER A 68 -3.26 -4.55 10.63
C SER A 68 -3.72 -5.65 9.67
N ASN A 69 -5.01 -5.99 9.73
CA ASN A 69 -5.75 -6.78 8.74
C ASN A 69 -6.56 -5.88 7.77
N ASP A 70 -6.13 -4.63 7.57
CA ASP A 70 -6.85 -3.57 6.83
C ASP A 70 -8.18 -3.10 7.45
N VAL A 71 -8.72 -3.78 8.47
CA VAL A 71 -9.93 -3.38 9.21
C VAL A 71 -9.57 -2.81 10.58
N GLU A 72 -8.67 -3.46 11.29
CA GLU A 72 -8.23 -3.10 12.63
C GLU A 72 -6.73 -2.81 12.66
N ILE A 73 -6.27 -2.14 13.71
CA ILE A 73 -4.85 -1.88 13.97
C ILE A 73 -4.55 -2.27 15.40
N LEU A 74 -3.60 -3.19 15.60
CA LEU A 74 -3.11 -3.55 16.91
C LEU A 74 -1.74 -2.94 17.17
N VAL A 75 -1.55 -2.50 18.41
CA VAL A 75 -0.27 -2.02 18.92
C VAL A 75 0.52 -3.19 19.50
N VAL A 76 1.75 -3.34 19.03
CA VAL A 76 2.68 -4.38 19.45
C VAL A 76 4.06 -3.79 19.68
N GLY A 77 4.83 -4.43 20.55
CA GLY A 77 6.24 -4.12 20.75
C GLY A 77 7.13 -4.77 19.69
N SER A 78 8.34 -4.21 19.54
CA SER A 78 9.39 -4.81 18.69
C SER A 78 9.78 -6.23 19.12
N CYS A 79 9.54 -6.59 20.38
CA CYS A 79 9.73 -7.93 20.93
C CYS A 79 8.88 -8.99 20.20
N CYS A 80 7.64 -8.64 19.82
CA CYS A 80 6.74 -9.54 19.10
C CYS A 80 6.94 -9.46 17.59
N ILE A 81 7.00 -8.25 17.02
CA ILE A 81 7.19 -8.05 15.57
C ILE A 81 8.35 -8.90 15.04
N LYS A 82 9.52 -8.84 15.68
CA LYS A 82 10.73 -9.52 15.21
C LYS A 82 10.64 -11.05 15.24
N ARG A 83 9.74 -11.60 16.06
CA ARG A 83 9.59 -13.04 16.28
C ARG A 83 8.46 -13.64 15.46
N PHE A 84 7.32 -12.94 15.37
CA PHE A 84 6.09 -13.51 14.80
C PHE A 84 5.86 -13.11 13.33
N MET A 85 6.41 -11.99 12.88
CA MET A 85 6.24 -11.56 11.49
C MET A 85 7.37 -12.10 10.63
N GLU A 86 7.09 -13.16 9.87
CA GLU A 86 8.04 -13.85 8.99
C GLU A 86 8.48 -12.93 7.82
N HIS A 87 7.56 -12.09 7.34
CA HIS A 87 7.83 -11.11 6.29
C HIS A 87 8.48 -9.83 6.85
N LYS A 88 9.81 -9.88 7.04
CA LYS A 88 10.64 -8.73 7.43
C LYS A 88 10.84 -7.71 6.31
N THR A 89 10.41 -8.04 5.09
CA THR A 89 10.56 -7.18 3.92
C THR A 89 9.27 -6.45 3.62
N ARG A 90 9.38 -5.18 3.20
CA ARG A 90 8.23 -4.42 2.70
C ARG A 90 7.53 -5.18 1.58
N THR A 91 6.20 -5.16 1.58
CA THR A 91 5.38 -5.76 0.54
C THR A 91 4.70 -4.67 -0.30
N CYS A 92 4.49 -4.97 -1.58
CA CYS A 92 3.79 -4.08 -2.50
C CYS A 92 2.34 -3.94 -2.05
N SER A 93 1.84 -2.72 -1.90
CA SER A 93 0.44 -2.49 -1.51
C SER A 93 -0.60 -2.86 -2.58
N ASP A 94 -0.15 -3.22 -3.79
CA ASP A 94 -1.00 -3.60 -4.93
C ASP A 94 -0.96 -5.12 -5.17
N CYS A 95 0.25 -5.70 -5.28
CA CYS A 95 0.41 -7.13 -5.55
C CYS A 95 0.94 -7.98 -4.38
N ASN A 96 1.15 -7.38 -3.20
CA ASN A 96 1.74 -8.00 -2.00
C ASN A 96 3.15 -8.62 -2.17
N ALA A 97 3.77 -8.51 -3.36
CA ALA A 97 5.11 -9.03 -3.58
C ALA A 97 6.16 -8.31 -2.69
N PRO A 98 7.12 -9.04 -2.09
CA PRO A 98 8.19 -8.44 -1.30
C PRO A 98 9.09 -7.56 -2.17
N HIS A 99 9.49 -6.40 -1.66
CA HIS A 99 10.35 -5.47 -2.38
C HIS A 99 11.27 -4.65 -1.48
N LYS A 100 12.36 -4.12 -2.06
CA LYS A 100 13.35 -3.27 -1.35
C LYS A 100 13.09 -1.77 -1.49
N ASN A 101 12.05 -1.34 -2.20
CA ASN A 101 11.75 0.06 -2.43
C ASN A 101 11.42 0.81 -1.12
N ARG A 102 12.26 1.79 -0.78
CA ARG A 102 12.13 2.60 0.45
C ARG A 102 11.25 3.84 0.25
N LYS A 103 11.16 4.35 -0.97
CA LYS A 103 10.46 5.60 -1.28
C LYS A 103 8.96 5.40 -1.56
N TYR A 104 8.56 4.23 -2.06
CA TYR A 104 7.17 3.94 -2.42
C TYR A 104 6.72 2.61 -1.84
N ASN A 105 5.42 2.49 -1.52
CA ASN A 105 4.74 1.26 -1.11
C ASN A 105 4.34 0.37 -2.30
N LEU A 106 5.11 0.44 -3.38
CA LEU A 106 4.90 -0.35 -4.60
C LEU A 106 6.21 -0.99 -5.01
N CYS A 107 6.13 -2.25 -5.46
CA CYS A 107 7.23 -2.87 -6.17
C CYS A 107 7.50 -2.12 -7.49
N ASN A 108 8.67 -2.37 -8.08
CA ASN A 108 9.07 -1.68 -9.31
C ASN A 108 8.10 -1.94 -10.47
N GLU A 109 7.56 -3.15 -10.55
CA GLU A 109 6.58 -3.54 -11.57
C GLU A 109 5.26 -2.77 -11.43
N CYS A 110 4.63 -2.78 -10.25
CA CYS A 110 3.40 -2.03 -10.00
C CYS A 110 3.62 -0.52 -10.18
N LYS A 111 4.77 0.00 -9.75
CA LYS A 111 5.16 1.39 -9.99
C LYS A 111 5.25 1.71 -11.48
N GLN A 112 5.80 0.81 -12.29
CA GLN A 112 5.88 0.99 -13.73
C GLN A 112 4.49 0.95 -14.38
N LYS A 113 3.64 0.00 -14.00
CA LYS A 113 2.25 -0.09 -14.47
C LYS A 113 1.46 1.20 -14.19
N MET A 114 1.64 1.80 -13.00
CA MET A 114 1.00 3.10 -12.70
C MET A 114 1.49 4.21 -13.64
N LYS A 115 2.79 4.30 -13.89
CA LYS A 115 3.35 5.29 -14.83
C LYS A 115 2.86 5.09 -16.26
N GLU A 116 2.69 3.84 -16.69
CA GLU A 116 2.15 3.51 -18.00
C GLU A 116 0.70 3.94 -18.15
N LYS A 117 -0.14 3.70 -17.12
CA LYS A 117 -1.51 4.21 -17.06
C LYS A 117 -1.58 5.73 -17.13
N GLU A 118 -0.78 6.43 -16.33
CA GLU A 118 -0.72 7.91 -16.36
C GLU A 118 -0.29 8.43 -17.73
N LYS A 119 0.64 7.75 -18.40
CA LYS A 119 1.06 8.10 -19.76
C LYS A 119 -0.06 7.88 -20.77
N GLU A 120 -0.82 6.79 -20.65
CA GLU A 120 -1.95 6.48 -21.53
C GLU A 120 -3.06 7.54 -21.40
N GLU A 121 -3.39 7.93 -20.17
CA GLU A 121 -4.41 8.95 -19.88
C GLU A 121 -4.02 10.34 -20.40
N LYS A 122 -2.71 10.66 -20.41
CA LYS A 122 -2.17 11.92 -20.93
C LYS A 122 -1.99 11.95 -22.45
N LYS A 123 -2.28 10.86 -23.17
CA LYS A 123 -2.23 10.89 -24.64
C LYS A 123 -3.32 11.82 -25.16
N PRO A 124 -3.00 12.77 -26.07
CA PRO A 124 -4.02 13.64 -26.64
C PRO A 124 -5.06 12.78 -27.38
N LYS A 125 -6.32 13.10 -27.15
CA LYS A 125 -7.45 12.49 -27.85
C LYS A 125 -7.84 13.37 -29.01
N CYS A 126 -8.16 12.73 -30.13
CA CYS A 126 -8.64 13.42 -31.29
C CYS A 126 -9.98 14.12 -30.96
N SER A 127 -10.10 15.41 -31.24
CA SER A 127 -11.37 16.15 -31.07
C SER A 127 -12.53 15.50 -31.82
N ASP A 128 -12.24 14.95 -33.00
CA ASP A 128 -13.27 14.48 -33.93
C ASP A 128 -13.70 13.02 -33.71
N CYS A 129 -12.75 12.14 -33.39
CA CYS A 129 -13.02 10.70 -33.27
C CYS A 129 -12.76 10.14 -31.88
N GLY A 130 -12.30 10.96 -30.93
CA GLY A 130 -12.01 10.55 -29.54
C GLY A 130 -10.82 9.59 -29.37
N LYS A 131 -10.19 9.13 -30.45
CA LYS A 131 -9.07 8.18 -30.39
C LYS A 131 -7.78 8.84 -29.91
N SER A 132 -7.05 8.16 -29.04
CA SER A 132 -5.71 8.58 -28.59
C SER A 132 -4.72 8.62 -29.76
N HIS A 133 -3.92 9.67 -29.84
CA HIS A 133 -2.86 9.80 -30.85
C HIS A 133 -1.59 10.43 -30.28
N GLN A 134 -0.50 10.40 -31.05
CA GLN A 134 0.77 11.01 -30.65
C GLN A 134 0.89 12.48 -31.08
N ASN A 135 0.10 12.91 -32.07
CA ASN A 135 0.15 14.28 -32.59
C ASN A 135 -0.35 15.28 -31.53
N ARG A 136 0.45 16.27 -31.14
CA ARG A 136 -0.01 17.35 -30.24
C ARG A 136 -0.52 18.57 -30.99
N LYS A 137 -0.26 18.66 -32.29
CA LYS A 137 -0.64 19.79 -33.13
C LYS A 137 -2.10 19.62 -33.56
N ASN A 138 -2.92 20.60 -33.20
CA ASN A 138 -4.34 20.76 -33.56
C ASN A 138 -5.31 19.73 -32.95
N ASN A 139 -4.91 18.92 -31.96
CA ASN A 139 -5.77 17.90 -31.32
C ASN A 139 -6.48 16.95 -32.30
N LEU A 140 -5.90 16.73 -33.48
CA LEU A 140 -6.42 15.82 -34.50
C LEU A 140 -5.47 14.63 -34.67
N CYS A 141 -6.05 13.43 -34.75
CA CYS A 141 -5.31 12.26 -35.20
C CYS A 141 -4.97 12.40 -36.70
N TRP A 142 -3.94 11.69 -37.16
CA TRP A 142 -3.49 11.76 -38.56
C TRP A 142 -4.63 11.46 -39.56
N ARG A 143 -5.52 10.52 -39.23
CA ARG A 143 -6.67 10.18 -40.09
C ARG A 143 -7.71 11.30 -40.17
N CYS A 144 -8.02 11.99 -39.06
CA CYS A 144 -8.97 13.09 -39.07
C CYS A 144 -8.37 14.31 -39.78
N ARG A 145 -7.08 14.58 -39.53
CA ARG A 145 -6.33 15.65 -40.21
C ARG A 145 -6.35 15.49 -41.73
N ASP A 146 -6.15 14.26 -42.21
CA ASP A 146 -6.07 13.99 -43.65
C ASP A 146 -7.46 13.69 -44.27
N GLY A 147 -8.56 13.88 -43.52
CA GLY A 147 -9.93 13.65 -44.00
C GLY A 147 -10.31 12.18 -44.22
N VAL A 148 -9.46 11.24 -43.77
CA VAL A 148 -9.62 9.78 -43.97
C VAL A 148 -10.41 9.11 -42.84
N CYS A 149 -10.63 9.81 -41.72
CA CYS A 149 -11.37 9.27 -40.59
C CYS A 149 -12.88 9.27 -40.86
N ARG A 150 -13.49 8.09 -41.00
CA ARG A 150 -14.93 7.94 -41.26
C ARG A 150 -15.81 8.18 -40.03
N ALA A 151 -15.23 8.47 -38.87
CA ALA A 151 -15.96 8.64 -37.61
C ALA A 151 -16.90 9.87 -37.59
N THR A 152 -16.70 10.83 -38.50
CA THR A 152 -17.44 12.11 -38.54
C THR A 152 -18.43 12.25 -39.68
N ARG A 153 -18.66 11.23 -40.52
CA ARG A 153 -19.74 11.29 -41.52
C ARG A 153 -21.05 10.79 -40.90
N ARG A 154 -21.68 11.64 -40.10
CA ARG A 154 -23.14 11.63 -39.92
C ARG A 154 -23.76 12.54 -40.96
#